data_AF-A0A925BNH0-F1
#
_entry.id   AF-A0A925BNH0-F1
#
_cell.length_a   1.000
_cell.length_b   1.000
_cell.length_c   1.000
_cell.angle_alpha   90.00
_cell.angle_beta   90.00
_cell.angle_gamma   90.00
#
_symmetry.space_group_name_H-M   'P 1'
#
loop_
_entity.id
_entity.type
_entity.pdbx_description
1 polymer ?
#
loop_
_entity_poly.entity_id
_entity_poly.type
_entity_poly.pdbx_seq_one_letter_code
_entity_poly.pdbx_strand_id
1 'polypeptide(L)'
;PVKNLEQLENRKALLAAFDSLLREVDRRDAFGGLDRFQAQALEMIASPKVREAFDLTNESPETLARYGHKAGKYPHQTAKQYMYDWNGKPFLMARRLVEAGVRVVTLHAGDWDHHSSADGDIFFALKCLMPLIDMSITALVTDLHDRGLSDDVLVVVLGEFGRTPKISPLGPGREHWADAGCALFFGGGLTMGQVIGETDSRAERSINGQISFQNIMSTIYHVLGIDLEVKLPDFNGRPQHLVDDRQPIRELLT
;
A
#
# COMPACT_ATOMS: atom_id res chain seq x y z
N PRO A 1 -11.12 20.84 5.92
CA PRO A 1 -11.28 22.18 6.54
C PRO A 1 -11.10 22.10 8.06
N VAL A 2 -10.32 23.01 8.65
CA VAL A 2 -10.18 23.13 10.11
C VAL A 2 -11.54 23.50 10.68
N LYS A 3 -12.03 22.76 11.68
CA LYS A 3 -13.42 22.91 12.16
C LYS A 3 -13.55 23.85 13.36
N ASN A 4 -12.47 24.19 14.07
CA ASN A 4 -12.46 25.15 15.19
C ASN A 4 -11.03 25.67 15.52
N LEU A 5 -10.95 26.69 16.37
CA LEU A 5 -9.69 27.33 16.80
C LEU A 5 -8.73 26.34 17.48
N GLU A 6 -9.27 25.46 18.33
CA GLU A 6 -8.50 24.46 19.08
C GLU A 6 -7.76 23.49 18.15
N GLN A 7 -8.39 23.04 17.06
CA GLN A 7 -7.72 22.23 16.03
C GLN A 7 -6.62 23.00 15.29
N LEU A 8 -6.77 24.32 15.12
CA LEU A 8 -5.75 25.17 14.50
C LEU A 8 -4.54 25.35 15.43
N GLU A 9 -4.80 25.58 16.71
CA GLU A 9 -3.78 25.73 17.76
C GLU A 9 -3.03 24.42 17.98
N ASN A 10 -3.73 23.28 18.03
CA ASN A 10 -3.12 21.95 18.11
C ASN A 10 -2.24 21.65 16.90
N ARG A 11 -2.64 22.05 15.68
CA ARG A 11 -1.80 21.91 14.49
C ARG A 11 -0.56 22.80 14.53
N LYS A 12 -0.70 24.05 14.98
CA LYS A 12 0.44 24.97 15.15
C LYS A 12 1.40 24.48 16.23
N ALA A 13 0.88 23.96 17.34
CA ALA A 13 1.67 23.37 18.42
C ALA A 13 2.40 22.11 17.95
N LEU A 14 1.72 21.25 17.19
CA LEU A 14 2.34 20.06 16.60
C LEU A 14 3.42 20.41 15.58
N LEU A 15 3.16 21.39 14.69
CA LEU A 15 4.15 21.90 13.74
C LEU A 15 5.36 22.51 14.47
N ALA A 16 5.13 23.32 15.50
CA ALA A 16 6.19 23.92 16.31
C ALA A 16 7.00 22.87 17.08
N ALA A 17 6.35 21.82 17.60
CA ALA A 17 7.02 20.68 18.22
C ALA A 17 7.86 19.91 17.21
N PHE A 18 7.34 19.69 16.00
CA PHE A 18 8.10 19.09 14.91
C PHE A 18 9.33 19.95 14.57
N ASP A 19 9.15 21.26 14.37
CA ASP A 19 10.22 22.21 14.08
C ASP A 19 11.24 22.36 15.24
N SER A 20 10.84 22.06 16.47
CA SER A 20 11.75 21.96 17.61
C SER A 20 12.57 20.67 17.56
N LEU A 21 11.92 19.52 17.37
CA LEU A 21 12.57 18.21 17.19
C LEU A 21 13.57 18.25 16.03
N LEU A 22 13.21 18.92 14.94
CA LEU A 22 14.07 19.18 13.79
C LEU A 22 15.36 19.90 14.12
N ARG A 23 15.27 20.98 14.91
CA ARG A 23 16.44 21.73 15.37
C ARG A 23 17.32 20.93 16.32
N GLU A 24 16.74 19.97 17.03
CA GLU A 24 17.46 19.02 17.87
C GLU A 24 18.14 17.93 17.04
N VAL A 25 17.49 17.44 15.97
CA VAL A 25 18.05 16.48 15.00
C VAL A 25 19.24 17.08 14.23
N ASP A 26 19.15 18.34 13.79
CA ASP A 26 20.25 19.03 13.09
C ASP A 26 21.48 19.29 13.98
N ARG A 27 21.29 19.35 15.31
CA ARG A 27 22.40 19.37 16.27
C ARG A 27 22.90 17.93 16.44
N ARG A 28 23.83 17.56 15.54
CA ARG A 28 24.46 16.22 15.32
C ARG A 28 24.90 15.38 16.54
N ASP A 29 24.67 15.80 17.78
CA ASP A 29 25.00 15.10 19.04
C ASP A 29 23.79 14.68 19.90
N ALA A 30 22.54 14.95 19.50
CA ALA A 30 21.37 14.65 20.33
C ALA A 30 20.90 13.17 20.35
N PHE A 31 21.57 12.28 19.60
CA PHE A 31 21.11 10.89 19.41
C PHE A 31 21.56 9.90 20.50
N GLY A 32 21.98 10.37 21.67
CA GLY A 32 22.38 9.49 22.79
C GLY A 32 21.27 8.58 23.35
N GLY A 33 20.00 8.77 22.95
CA GLY A 33 18.86 7.99 23.46
C GLY A 33 17.80 7.59 22.43
N LEU A 34 17.98 7.90 21.14
CA LEU A 34 17.09 7.48 20.06
C LEU A 34 17.76 6.34 19.28
N ASP A 35 17.04 5.25 19.04
CA ASP A 35 17.57 4.18 18.19
C ASP A 35 17.80 4.72 16.77
N ARG A 36 18.82 4.21 16.08
CA ARG A 36 19.24 4.64 14.74
C ARG A 36 18.08 4.66 13.75
N PHE A 37 17.13 3.72 13.87
CA PHE A 37 15.95 3.66 13.03
C PHE A 37 14.96 4.81 13.29
N GLN A 38 14.81 5.22 14.56
CA GLN A 38 13.97 6.35 14.94
C GLN A 38 14.58 7.67 14.46
N ALA A 39 15.90 7.81 14.56
CA ALA A 39 16.64 8.94 14.02
C ALA A 39 16.42 9.09 12.50
N GLN A 40 16.57 8.00 11.75
CA GLN A 40 16.36 7.98 10.29
C GLN A 40 14.91 8.29 9.90
N ALA A 41 13.92 7.77 10.64
CA ALA A 41 12.51 8.07 10.40
C ALA A 41 12.22 9.56 10.63
N LEU A 42 12.76 10.15 11.71
CA LEU A 42 12.62 11.58 11.99
C LEU A 42 13.29 12.43 10.90
N GLU A 43 14.51 12.08 10.48
CA GLU A 43 15.22 12.77 9.39
C GLU A 43 14.45 12.71 8.06
N MET A 44 13.83 11.57 7.76
CA MET A 44 12.99 11.44 6.57
C MET A 44 11.76 12.37 6.63
N ILE A 45 10.99 12.35 7.73
CA ILE A 45 9.79 13.21 7.85
C ILE A 45 10.19 14.69 7.90
N ALA A 46 11.34 14.97 8.49
CA ALA A 46 11.96 16.29 8.57
C ALA A 46 12.33 16.89 7.21
N SER A 47 12.66 16.05 6.24
CA SER A 47 13.16 16.46 4.92
C SER A 47 12.21 17.45 4.24
N PRO A 48 12.70 18.61 3.76
CA PRO A 48 11.87 19.59 3.05
C PRO A 48 11.13 18.98 1.86
N LYS A 49 11.78 18.07 1.12
CA LYS A 49 11.17 17.37 -0.02
C LYS A 49 10.00 16.49 0.40
N VAL A 50 10.12 15.81 1.54
CA VAL A 50 9.03 14.97 2.09
C VAL A 50 7.88 15.85 2.57
N ARG A 51 8.15 16.97 3.22
CA ARG A 51 7.07 17.92 3.60
C ARG A 51 6.32 18.46 2.39
N GLU A 52 7.04 18.80 1.33
CA GLU A 52 6.43 19.23 0.06
C GLU A 52 5.63 18.10 -0.60
N ALA A 53 6.06 16.85 -0.45
CA ALA A 53 5.29 15.68 -0.88
C ALA A 53 3.93 15.60 -0.16
N PHE A 54 3.88 15.93 1.14
CA PHE A 54 2.64 15.98 1.93
C PHE A 54 1.69 17.13 1.58
N ASP A 55 2.18 18.18 0.93
CA ASP A 55 1.36 19.31 0.51
C ASP A 55 0.69 19.06 -0.85
N LEU A 56 -0.47 18.42 -0.80
CA LEU A 56 -1.30 18.18 -1.99
C LEU A 56 -1.95 19.44 -2.56
N THR A 57 -1.80 20.62 -1.94
CA THR A 57 -2.33 21.86 -2.52
C THR A 57 -1.54 22.32 -3.75
N ASN A 58 -0.34 21.78 -3.93
CA ASN A 58 0.51 21.99 -5.10
C ASN A 58 0.08 21.14 -6.32
N GLU A 59 -0.95 20.29 -6.18
CA GLU A 59 -1.44 19.45 -7.27
C GLU A 59 -2.61 20.12 -7.99
N SER A 60 -2.63 19.97 -9.32
CA SER A 60 -3.70 20.54 -10.13
C SER A 60 -5.05 19.88 -9.81
N PRO A 61 -6.17 20.59 -9.99
CA PRO A 61 -7.50 20.01 -9.85
C PRO A 61 -7.71 18.77 -10.73
N GLU A 62 -7.12 18.75 -11.92
CA GLU A 62 -7.20 17.64 -12.88
C GLU A 62 -6.45 16.41 -12.35
N THR A 63 -5.26 16.57 -11.79
CA THR A 63 -4.55 15.46 -11.13
C THR A 63 -5.35 14.94 -9.96
N LEU A 64 -5.85 15.79 -9.07
CA LEU A 64 -6.68 15.36 -7.95
C LEU A 64 -7.94 14.60 -8.40
N ALA A 65 -8.55 15.03 -9.51
CA ALA A 65 -9.72 14.37 -10.10
C ALA A 65 -9.39 12.98 -10.65
N ARG A 66 -8.23 12.78 -11.30
CA ARG A 66 -7.80 11.47 -11.83
C ARG A 66 -7.70 10.40 -10.75
N TYR A 67 -7.25 10.76 -9.54
CA TYR A 67 -7.21 9.83 -8.41
C TYR A 67 -8.58 9.62 -7.75
N GLY A 68 -9.64 10.30 -8.19
CA GLY A 68 -10.98 10.17 -7.63
C GLY A 68 -11.20 10.96 -6.35
N HIS A 69 -10.52 12.09 -6.14
CA HIS A 69 -10.76 12.88 -4.94
C HIS A 69 -12.25 13.29 -4.82
N LYS A 70 -12.94 12.77 -3.79
CA LYS A 70 -14.40 12.93 -3.55
C LYS A 70 -15.31 12.27 -4.59
N ALA A 71 -14.79 11.37 -5.41
CA ALA A 71 -15.58 10.65 -6.40
C ALA A 71 -16.18 9.37 -5.78
N GLY A 72 -17.50 9.28 -5.76
CA GLY A 72 -18.19 8.06 -5.34
C GLY A 72 -18.16 7.76 -3.84
N LYS A 73 -18.93 6.74 -3.47
CA LYS A 73 -19.09 6.28 -2.10
C LYS A 73 -19.06 4.75 -2.05
N TYR A 74 -18.62 4.19 -0.94
CA TYR A 74 -18.56 2.75 -0.72
C TYR A 74 -19.00 2.39 0.72
N PRO A 75 -19.55 1.20 0.97
CA PRO A 75 -19.86 0.74 2.32
C PRO A 75 -18.61 0.43 3.14
N HIS A 76 -18.71 0.51 4.46
CA HIS A 76 -17.79 -0.24 5.32
C HIS A 76 -18.22 -1.71 5.32
N GLN A 77 -17.30 -2.59 4.94
CA GLN A 77 -17.59 -3.99 4.63
C GLN A 77 -18.83 -4.11 3.74
N THR A 78 -19.85 -4.85 4.16
CA THR A 78 -21.08 -5.07 3.40
C THR A 78 -22.23 -4.16 3.82
N ALA A 79 -22.10 -3.36 4.89
CA ALA A 79 -23.21 -2.62 5.49
C ALA A 79 -23.70 -1.45 4.62
N LYS A 80 -24.88 -1.60 4.00
CA LYS A 80 -25.44 -0.62 3.06
C LYS A 80 -25.81 0.72 3.69
N GLN A 81 -26.11 0.76 4.99
CA GLN A 81 -26.51 2.00 5.66
C GLN A 81 -25.38 3.03 5.82
N TYR A 82 -24.11 2.60 5.80
CA TYR A 82 -22.97 3.47 6.08
C TYR A 82 -22.09 3.61 4.84
N MET A 83 -22.32 4.69 4.09
CA MET A 83 -21.58 5.03 2.87
C MET A 83 -20.47 6.06 3.16
N TYR A 84 -19.23 5.70 2.86
CA TYR A 84 -18.03 6.51 3.04
C TYR A 84 -17.63 7.16 1.72
N ASP A 85 -17.20 8.41 1.76
CA ASP A 85 -16.62 9.06 0.59
C ASP A 85 -15.28 8.42 0.24
N TRP A 86 -15.05 8.20 -1.06
CA TRP A 86 -13.74 7.78 -1.52
C TRP A 86 -12.69 8.87 -1.31
N ASN A 87 -11.52 8.46 -0.87
CA ASN A 87 -10.37 9.33 -0.73
C ASN A 87 -9.15 8.72 -1.44
N GLY A 88 -8.98 9.03 -2.73
CA GLY A 88 -7.82 8.61 -3.51
C GLY A 88 -6.52 9.38 -3.24
N LYS A 89 -6.53 10.37 -2.34
CA LYS A 89 -5.33 11.16 -1.98
C LYS A 89 -4.13 10.32 -1.51
N PRO A 90 -4.28 9.21 -0.77
CA PRO A 90 -3.15 8.37 -0.38
C PRO A 90 -2.35 7.81 -1.57
N PHE A 91 -3.00 7.49 -2.69
CA PHE A 91 -2.31 7.03 -3.91
C PHE A 91 -1.47 8.15 -4.52
N LEU A 92 -2.06 9.35 -4.66
CA LEU A 92 -1.32 10.53 -5.11
C LEU A 92 -0.16 10.88 -4.17
N MET A 93 -0.38 10.76 -2.86
CA MET A 93 0.66 10.94 -1.84
C MET A 93 1.81 9.96 -2.05
N ALA A 94 1.51 8.68 -2.33
CA ALA A 94 2.54 7.67 -2.57
C ALA A 94 3.43 8.04 -3.76
N ARG A 95 2.83 8.49 -4.87
CA ARG A 95 3.57 9.04 -6.02
C ARG A 95 4.50 10.19 -5.59
N ARG A 96 4.01 11.18 -4.82
CA ARG A 96 4.86 12.32 -4.39
C ARG A 96 5.98 11.88 -3.45
N LEU A 97 5.71 10.94 -2.55
CA LEU A 97 6.71 10.43 -1.60
C LEU A 97 7.82 9.68 -2.33
N VAL A 98 7.48 8.88 -3.33
CA VAL A 98 8.46 8.19 -4.18
C VAL A 98 9.32 9.20 -4.94
N GLU A 99 8.73 10.25 -5.53
CA GLU A 99 9.49 11.35 -6.15
C GLU A 99 10.40 12.10 -5.16
N ALA A 100 9.97 12.22 -3.91
CA ALA A 100 10.76 12.82 -2.85
C ALA A 100 11.90 11.90 -2.35
N GLY A 101 12.00 10.68 -2.86
CA GLY A 101 13.06 9.72 -2.55
C GLY A 101 12.71 8.73 -1.43
N VAL A 102 11.44 8.64 -1.02
CA VAL A 102 10.99 7.61 -0.08
C VAL A 102 11.04 6.25 -0.76
N ARG A 103 11.83 5.32 -0.19
CA ARG A 103 12.10 4.02 -0.81
C ARG A 103 10.95 3.03 -0.74
N VAL A 104 10.13 3.11 0.31
CA VAL A 104 9.01 2.20 0.54
C VAL A 104 7.82 2.99 1.04
N VAL A 105 6.70 2.88 0.34
CA VAL A 105 5.43 3.49 0.74
C VAL A 105 4.38 2.38 0.83
N THR A 106 3.80 2.21 2.01
CA THR A 106 2.65 1.32 2.23
C THR A 106 1.40 2.16 2.42
N LEU A 107 0.34 1.82 1.73
CA LEU A 107 -0.98 2.43 1.93
C LEU A 107 -2.05 1.35 1.94
N HIS A 108 -3.10 1.61 2.71
CA HIS A 108 -4.31 0.81 2.72
C HIS A 108 -5.43 1.61 2.04
N ALA A 109 -6.20 0.96 1.17
CA ALA A 109 -7.22 1.62 0.37
C ALA A 109 -8.50 0.80 0.30
N GLY A 110 -9.62 1.46 0.63
CA GLY A 110 -10.90 0.79 0.78
C GLY A 110 -10.94 -0.12 1.99
N ASP A 111 -12.10 -0.70 2.25
CA ASP A 111 -12.21 -1.85 3.13
C ASP A 111 -12.48 -3.05 2.24
N TRP A 112 -11.70 -4.12 2.39
CA TRP A 112 -11.76 -5.28 1.52
C TRP A 112 -12.22 -6.54 2.25
N ASP A 113 -12.33 -6.51 3.59
CA ASP A 113 -12.73 -7.65 4.40
C ASP A 113 -14.25 -7.83 4.50
N HIS A 114 -14.85 -8.15 3.35
CA HIS A 114 -16.29 -8.20 3.17
C HIS A 114 -16.90 -9.50 3.71
N HIS A 115 -17.36 -9.47 4.97
CA HIS A 115 -18.17 -10.52 5.60
C HIS A 115 -19.67 -10.28 5.40
N SER A 116 -20.47 -11.34 5.54
CA SER A 116 -21.93 -11.19 5.54
C SER A 116 -22.40 -10.36 6.73
N SER A 117 -23.36 -9.47 6.53
CA SER A 117 -24.12 -8.82 7.60
C SER A 117 -25.62 -8.94 7.32
N ALA A 118 -26.45 -8.65 8.33
CA ALA A 118 -27.91 -8.81 8.24
C ALA A 118 -28.53 -8.06 7.04
N ASP A 119 -27.99 -6.87 6.71
CA ASP A 119 -28.47 -6.01 5.62
C ASP A 119 -27.42 -5.78 4.51
N GLY A 120 -26.32 -6.52 4.55
CA GLY A 120 -25.15 -6.26 3.71
C GLY A 120 -24.84 -7.36 2.71
N ASP A 121 -24.41 -6.95 1.52
CA ASP A 121 -24.10 -7.83 0.39
C ASP A 121 -22.72 -7.47 -0.22
N ILE A 122 -21.84 -8.47 -0.34
CA ILE A 122 -20.53 -8.36 -0.97
C ILE A 122 -20.62 -7.87 -2.43
N PHE A 123 -21.65 -8.27 -3.17
CA PHE A 123 -21.78 -7.87 -4.58
C PHE A 123 -22.06 -6.37 -4.70
N PHE A 124 -22.94 -5.82 -3.85
CA PHE A 124 -23.16 -4.38 -3.77
C PHE A 124 -21.88 -3.65 -3.33
N ALA A 125 -21.22 -4.12 -2.27
CA ALA A 125 -20.03 -3.48 -1.74
C ALA A 125 -18.89 -3.39 -2.78
N LEU A 126 -18.58 -4.51 -3.45
CA LEU A 126 -17.55 -4.54 -4.48
C LEU A 126 -17.94 -3.74 -5.73
N LYS A 127 -19.23 -3.69 -6.11
CA LYS A 127 -19.69 -2.81 -7.21
C LYS A 127 -19.45 -1.34 -6.92
N CYS A 128 -19.54 -0.93 -5.67
CA CYS A 128 -19.23 0.45 -5.26
C CYS A 128 -17.71 0.67 -5.15
N LEU A 129 -16.99 -0.26 -4.53
CA LEU A 129 -15.58 -0.06 -4.16
C LEU A 129 -14.59 -0.34 -5.30
N MET A 130 -14.77 -1.42 -6.06
CA MET A 130 -13.77 -1.84 -7.05
C MET A 130 -13.51 -0.79 -8.13
N PRO A 131 -14.51 -0.08 -8.69
CA PRO A 131 -14.24 1.00 -9.64
C PRO A 131 -13.43 2.16 -9.05
N LEU A 132 -13.55 2.41 -7.74
CA LEU A 132 -12.82 3.46 -7.05
C LEU A 132 -11.35 3.10 -6.85
N ILE A 133 -11.09 1.84 -6.47
CA ILE A 133 -9.74 1.27 -6.35
C ILE A 133 -9.07 1.25 -7.73
N ASP A 134 -9.76 0.73 -8.75
CA ASP A 134 -9.27 0.63 -10.12
C ASP A 134 -8.86 1.99 -10.67
N MET A 135 -9.71 3.01 -10.49
CA MET A 135 -9.40 4.39 -10.87
C MET A 135 -8.13 4.92 -10.18
N SER A 136 -8.00 4.73 -8.87
CA SER A 136 -6.83 5.25 -8.13
C SER A 136 -5.54 4.50 -8.45
N ILE A 137 -5.59 3.18 -8.66
CA ILE A 137 -4.43 2.38 -9.11
C ILE A 137 -4.03 2.80 -10.52
N THR A 138 -5.00 2.93 -11.44
CA THR A 138 -4.76 3.36 -12.81
C THR A 138 -4.10 4.73 -12.85
N ALA A 139 -4.59 5.67 -12.06
CA ALA A 139 -4.00 7.02 -11.96
C ALA A 139 -2.55 6.98 -11.46
N LEU A 140 -2.26 6.17 -10.42
CA LEU A 140 -0.90 6.01 -9.89
C LEU A 140 0.05 5.42 -10.93
N VAL A 141 -0.32 4.29 -11.54
CA VAL A 141 0.51 3.60 -12.54
C VAL A 141 0.75 4.49 -13.76
N THR A 142 -0.29 5.18 -14.24
CA THR A 142 -0.19 6.12 -15.36
C THR A 142 0.74 7.28 -15.03
N ASP A 143 0.59 7.90 -13.86
CA ASP A 143 1.46 9.02 -13.46
C ASP A 143 2.93 8.57 -13.34
N LEU A 144 3.20 7.40 -12.76
CA LEU A 144 4.57 6.88 -12.67
C LEU A 144 5.16 6.66 -14.06
N HIS A 145 4.38 6.12 -14.99
CA HIS A 145 4.78 5.95 -16.38
C HIS A 145 5.06 7.28 -17.10
N ASP A 146 4.12 8.23 -17.04
CA ASP A 146 4.24 9.53 -17.71
C ASP A 146 5.43 10.36 -17.19
N ARG A 147 5.89 10.04 -15.98
CA ARG A 147 7.05 10.67 -15.32
C ARG A 147 8.36 9.93 -15.54
N GLY A 148 8.35 8.82 -16.29
CA GLY A 148 9.53 8.01 -16.54
C GLY A 148 10.01 7.22 -15.32
N LEU A 149 9.14 6.98 -14.33
CA LEU A 149 9.46 6.26 -13.09
C LEU A 149 9.08 4.78 -13.14
N SER A 150 8.50 4.28 -14.24
CA SER A 150 8.07 2.89 -14.35
C SER A 150 9.21 1.88 -14.15
N ASP A 151 10.43 2.19 -14.58
CA ASP A 151 11.56 1.28 -14.42
C ASP A 151 12.15 1.33 -12.99
N ASP A 152 12.00 2.45 -12.28
CA ASP A 152 12.57 2.67 -10.96
C ASP A 152 11.61 2.30 -9.80
N VAL A 153 10.30 2.22 -10.09
CA VAL A 153 9.26 2.09 -9.07
C VAL A 153 8.42 0.84 -9.31
N LEU A 154 8.48 -0.08 -8.35
CA LEU A 154 7.57 -1.22 -8.30
C LEU A 154 6.32 -0.87 -7.50
N VAL A 155 5.16 -0.97 -8.12
CA VAL A 155 3.85 -0.96 -7.44
C VAL A 155 3.37 -2.39 -7.31
N VAL A 156 3.12 -2.82 -6.07
CA VAL A 156 2.50 -4.11 -5.76
C VAL A 156 1.15 -3.88 -5.10
N VAL A 157 0.09 -4.44 -5.69
CA VAL A 157 -1.25 -4.46 -5.09
C VAL A 157 -1.54 -5.87 -4.64
N LEU A 158 -1.72 -6.03 -3.33
CA LEU A 158 -1.76 -7.34 -2.67
C LEU A 158 -2.81 -7.34 -1.56
N GLY A 159 -3.53 -8.45 -1.43
CA GLY A 159 -4.34 -8.77 -0.25
C GLY A 159 -3.67 -9.86 0.60
N GLU A 160 -4.17 -10.11 1.80
CA GLU A 160 -3.57 -11.09 2.72
C GLU A 160 -4.00 -12.53 2.43
N PHE A 161 -5.15 -12.71 1.78
CA PHE A 161 -5.76 -13.99 1.42
C PHE A 161 -6.80 -13.78 0.32
N GLY A 162 -7.19 -14.86 -0.36
CA GLY A 162 -8.34 -14.83 -1.27
C GLY A 162 -9.67 -15.04 -0.55
N ARG A 163 -10.71 -15.32 -1.34
CA ARG A 163 -12.06 -15.56 -0.84
C ARG A 163 -12.60 -16.88 -1.30
N THR A 164 -13.41 -17.52 -0.46
CA THR A 164 -14.09 -18.75 -0.83
C THR A 164 -14.85 -18.55 -2.15
N PRO A 165 -14.84 -19.52 -3.07
CA PRO A 165 -15.64 -19.42 -4.29
C PRO A 165 -17.14 -19.53 -4.00
N LYS A 166 -17.50 -19.95 -2.78
CA LYS A 166 -18.87 -20.11 -2.29
C LYS A 166 -19.28 -18.94 -1.41
N ILE A 167 -20.55 -18.55 -1.52
CA ILE A 167 -21.19 -17.61 -0.62
C ILE A 167 -21.42 -18.28 0.73
N SER A 168 -21.22 -17.52 1.81
CA SER A 168 -21.41 -17.99 3.18
C SER A 168 -22.86 -18.40 3.44
N PRO A 169 -23.13 -19.49 4.18
CA PRO A 169 -24.48 -19.82 4.64
C PRO A 169 -25.08 -18.74 5.56
N LEU A 170 -24.23 -17.91 6.18
CA LEU A 170 -24.62 -16.87 7.13
C LEU A 170 -25.10 -15.57 6.45
N GLY A 171 -24.97 -15.47 5.12
CA GLY A 171 -25.44 -14.35 4.32
C GLY A 171 -24.58 -14.08 3.10
N PRO A 172 -24.87 -13.02 2.33
CA PRO A 172 -24.21 -12.75 1.05
C PRO A 172 -22.81 -12.14 1.22
N GLY A 173 -21.91 -12.90 1.86
CA GLY A 173 -20.48 -12.64 2.02
C GLY A 173 -19.64 -13.85 1.60
N ARG A 174 -18.31 -13.74 1.72
CA ARG A 174 -17.35 -14.83 1.46
C ARG A 174 -16.32 -14.91 2.58
N GLU A 175 -15.96 -16.13 2.96
CA GLU A 175 -14.99 -16.39 4.02
C GLU A 175 -13.56 -16.23 3.53
N HIS A 176 -12.61 -16.13 4.47
CA HIS A 176 -11.18 -16.10 4.20
C HIS A 176 -10.73 -17.42 3.54
N TRP A 177 -9.83 -17.31 2.57
CA TRP A 177 -9.38 -18.46 1.80
C TRP A 177 -7.89 -18.40 1.49
N ALA A 178 -7.11 -19.29 2.10
CA ALA A 178 -5.66 -19.29 2.00
C ALA A 178 -5.11 -20.04 0.77
N ASP A 179 -5.90 -20.93 0.16
CA ASP A 179 -5.42 -21.80 -0.93
C ASP A 179 -5.22 -21.05 -2.26
N ALA A 180 -5.81 -19.86 -2.42
CA ALA A 180 -5.71 -19.06 -3.64
C ALA A 180 -5.85 -17.56 -3.33
N GLY A 181 -5.18 -16.73 -4.13
CA GLY A 181 -5.24 -15.27 -4.08
C GLY A 181 -4.62 -14.70 -5.35
N CYS A 182 -4.49 -13.38 -5.42
CA CYS A 182 -3.80 -12.71 -6.52
C CYS A 182 -3.01 -11.50 -6.03
N ALA A 183 -2.03 -11.12 -6.84
CA ALA A 183 -1.24 -9.90 -6.68
C ALA A 183 -1.12 -9.23 -8.05
N LEU A 184 -1.11 -7.90 -8.07
CA LEU A 184 -0.84 -7.12 -9.27
C LEU A 184 0.52 -6.46 -9.12
N PHE A 185 1.33 -6.51 -10.18
CA PHE A 185 2.66 -5.92 -10.25
C PHE A 185 2.68 -4.91 -11.39
N PHE A 186 3.27 -3.73 -11.16
CA PHE A 186 3.49 -2.71 -12.18
C PHE A 186 4.88 -2.10 -12.01
N GLY A 187 5.66 -2.03 -13.08
CA GLY A 187 6.97 -1.35 -13.09
C GLY A 187 8.08 -2.10 -12.34
N GLY A 188 9.09 -1.34 -11.87
CA GLY A 188 10.27 -1.85 -11.17
C GLY A 188 11.27 -2.56 -12.07
N GLY A 189 11.27 -2.26 -13.38
CA GLY A 189 12.15 -2.89 -14.36
C GLY A 189 11.86 -4.39 -14.61
N LEU A 190 10.73 -4.87 -14.12
CA LEU A 190 10.28 -6.25 -14.29
C LEU A 190 9.56 -6.42 -15.64
N THR A 191 9.48 -7.66 -16.14
CA THR A 191 8.73 -7.99 -17.34
C THR A 191 7.22 -7.88 -17.07
N MET A 192 6.53 -6.98 -17.79
CA MET A 192 5.10 -6.68 -17.59
C MET A 192 4.21 -7.29 -18.69
N GLY A 193 2.89 -7.19 -18.51
CA GLY A 193 1.91 -7.59 -19.54
C GLY A 193 1.61 -9.08 -19.61
N GLN A 194 1.75 -9.78 -18.48
CA GLN A 194 1.61 -11.22 -18.36
C GLN A 194 0.70 -11.64 -17.21
N VAL A 195 0.17 -12.86 -17.29
CA VAL A 195 -0.53 -13.55 -16.21
C VAL A 195 0.32 -14.76 -15.84
N ILE A 196 0.74 -14.83 -14.57
CA ILE A 196 1.63 -15.88 -14.08
C ILE A 196 0.88 -16.69 -13.02
N GLY A 197 0.88 -18.01 -13.18
CA GLY A 197 0.12 -18.93 -12.34
C GLY A 197 -1.32 -19.15 -12.84
N GLU A 198 -1.94 -20.20 -12.33
CA GLU A 198 -3.30 -20.61 -12.70
C GLU A 198 -4.02 -21.19 -11.48
N THR A 199 -5.33 -20.97 -11.43
CA THR A 199 -6.22 -21.62 -10.45
C THR A 199 -7.14 -22.61 -11.15
N ASP A 200 -7.74 -23.52 -10.39
CA ASP A 200 -8.77 -24.40 -10.93
C ASP A 200 -9.96 -23.61 -11.50
N SER A 201 -10.87 -24.31 -12.19
CA SER A 201 -12.04 -23.69 -12.84
C SER A 201 -12.99 -22.96 -11.88
N ARG A 202 -12.80 -23.08 -10.57
CA ARG A 202 -13.58 -22.39 -9.53
C ARG A 202 -12.82 -21.25 -8.87
N ALA A 203 -11.57 -21.00 -9.27
CA ALA A 203 -10.64 -20.13 -8.57
C ALA A 203 -10.45 -20.51 -7.10
N GLU A 204 -10.59 -21.80 -6.76
CA GLU A 204 -10.49 -22.29 -5.39
C GLU A 204 -9.04 -22.61 -5.03
N ARG A 205 -8.24 -23.18 -5.92
CA ARG A 205 -6.86 -23.56 -5.62
C ARG A 205 -5.93 -23.27 -6.78
N SER A 206 -4.67 -22.96 -6.48
CA SER A 206 -3.61 -22.94 -7.49
C SER A 206 -3.34 -24.35 -8.03
N ILE A 207 -3.23 -24.51 -9.36
CA ILE A 207 -3.07 -25.83 -10.01
C ILE A 207 -1.76 -25.99 -10.78
N ASN A 208 -1.07 -24.92 -11.16
CA ASN A 208 0.13 -24.96 -12.01
C ASN A 208 1.32 -24.25 -11.35
N GLY A 209 1.84 -24.87 -10.29
CA GLY A 209 2.95 -24.30 -9.50
C GLY A 209 2.45 -23.25 -8.52
N GLN A 210 2.77 -23.43 -7.24
CA GLN A 210 2.32 -22.51 -6.21
C GLN A 210 3.28 -21.31 -6.14
N ILE A 211 2.82 -20.16 -6.63
CA ILE A 211 3.43 -18.88 -6.25
C ILE A 211 2.94 -18.58 -4.83
N SER A 212 3.86 -18.60 -3.88
CA SER A 212 3.58 -18.27 -2.50
C SER A 212 3.80 -16.77 -2.23
N PHE A 213 3.30 -16.30 -1.10
CA PHE A 213 3.65 -14.97 -0.58
C PHE A 213 5.17 -14.79 -0.42
N GLN A 214 5.92 -15.86 -0.17
CA GLN A 214 7.37 -15.79 -0.06
C GLN A 214 8.02 -15.47 -1.40
N ASN A 215 7.49 -15.99 -2.52
CA ASN A 215 7.99 -15.64 -3.86
C ASN A 215 7.70 -14.18 -4.21
N ILE A 216 6.52 -13.66 -3.80
CA ILE A 216 6.18 -12.23 -3.92
C ILE A 216 7.17 -11.37 -3.14
N MET A 217 7.40 -11.69 -1.85
CA MET A 217 8.34 -10.94 -1.00
C MET A 217 9.77 -11.03 -1.52
N SER A 218 10.21 -12.21 -1.96
CA SER A 218 11.53 -12.41 -2.58
C SER A 218 11.70 -11.58 -3.85
N THR A 219 10.64 -11.40 -4.65
CA THR A 219 10.64 -10.51 -5.82
C THR A 219 10.76 -9.04 -5.42
N ILE A 220 10.02 -8.60 -4.40
CA ILE A 220 10.11 -7.23 -3.88
C ILE A 220 11.52 -6.94 -3.36
N TYR A 221 12.10 -7.85 -2.57
CA TYR A 221 13.46 -7.71 -2.05
C TYR A 221 14.51 -7.72 -3.14
N HIS A 222 14.34 -8.53 -4.18
CA HIS A 222 15.19 -8.50 -5.37
C HIS A 222 15.18 -7.12 -6.02
N VAL A 223 14.01 -6.53 -6.27
CA VAL A 223 13.90 -5.17 -6.85
C VAL A 223 14.49 -4.10 -5.94
N LEU A 224 14.36 -4.25 -4.62
CA LEU A 224 14.99 -3.35 -3.65
C LEU A 224 16.52 -3.54 -3.52
N GLY A 225 17.11 -4.52 -4.20
CA GLY A 225 18.54 -4.86 -4.09
C GLY A 225 18.92 -5.42 -2.72
N ILE A 226 17.97 -6.01 -2.00
CA ILE A 226 18.21 -6.65 -0.70
C ILE A 226 18.70 -8.08 -0.95
N ASP A 227 19.87 -8.41 -0.39
CA ASP A 227 20.40 -9.77 -0.42
C ASP A 227 19.52 -10.71 0.41
N LEU A 228 18.92 -11.70 -0.26
CA LEU A 228 18.01 -12.68 0.34
C LEU A 228 18.72 -13.64 1.28
N GLU A 229 20.05 -13.76 1.21
CA GLU A 229 20.84 -14.60 2.13
C GLU A 229 21.12 -13.91 3.47
N VAL A 230 20.76 -12.62 3.62
CA VAL A 230 20.85 -11.90 4.89
C VAL A 230 20.03 -12.60 5.97
N LYS A 231 20.61 -12.68 7.16
CA LYS A 231 19.98 -13.21 8.35
C LYS A 231 19.92 -12.15 9.43
N LEU A 232 18.75 -12.03 10.05
CA LEU A 232 18.54 -11.17 11.22
C LEU A 232 18.37 -12.04 12.47
N PRO A 233 18.99 -11.68 13.60
CA PRO A 233 18.75 -12.39 14.85
C PRO A 233 17.31 -12.17 15.30
N ASP A 234 16.62 -13.23 15.72
CA ASP A 234 15.37 -13.11 16.47
C ASP A 234 15.62 -12.65 17.92
N PHE A 235 14.54 -12.54 18.70
CA PHE A 235 14.63 -12.10 20.10
C PHE A 235 15.48 -13.02 21.01
N ASN A 236 15.80 -14.24 20.57
CA ASN A 236 16.68 -15.17 21.26
C ASN A 236 18.08 -15.25 20.62
N GLY A 237 18.38 -14.38 19.65
CA GLY A 237 19.65 -14.34 18.93
C GLY A 237 19.81 -15.41 17.85
N ARG A 238 18.77 -16.20 17.54
CA ARG A 238 18.84 -17.19 16.47
C ARG A 238 18.76 -16.48 15.11
N PRO A 239 19.68 -16.76 14.17
CA PRO A 239 19.64 -16.13 12.85
C PRO A 239 18.45 -16.69 12.04
N GLN A 240 17.58 -15.79 11.60
CA GLN A 240 16.43 -16.07 10.73
C GLN A 240 16.67 -15.44 9.37
N HIS A 241 16.31 -16.14 8.30
CA HIS A 241 16.26 -15.54 6.97
C HIS A 241 15.14 -14.51 6.89
N LEU A 242 15.25 -13.55 5.96
CA LEU A 242 14.16 -12.60 5.69
C LEU A 242 12.92 -13.31 5.10
N VAL A 243 13.15 -14.34 4.29
CA VAL A 243 12.15 -15.24 3.69
C VAL A 243 12.77 -16.63 3.59
N ASP A 244 12.00 -17.68 3.86
CA ASP A 244 12.49 -19.06 3.76
C ASP A 244 12.63 -19.49 2.30
N ASP A 245 11.59 -19.26 1.48
CA ASP A 245 11.64 -19.42 0.03
C ASP A 245 12.14 -18.15 -0.64
N ARG A 246 13.42 -18.21 -1.02
CA ARG A 246 14.20 -17.12 -1.61
C ARG A 246 14.19 -17.12 -3.13
N GLN A 247 13.23 -17.81 -3.77
CA GLN A 247 13.08 -17.77 -5.22
C GLN A 247 12.12 -16.63 -5.61
N PRO A 248 12.58 -15.56 -6.28
CA PRO A 248 11.68 -14.61 -6.92
C PRO A 248 10.84 -15.29 -8.00
N ILE A 249 9.74 -14.65 -8.39
CA ILE A 249 8.91 -15.08 -9.51
C ILE A 249 9.73 -14.90 -10.80
N ARG A 250 10.20 -16.02 -11.37
CA ARG A 250 11.21 -16.01 -12.44
C ARG A 250 10.70 -15.34 -13.71
N GLU A 251 9.42 -15.49 -14.00
CA GLU A 251 8.75 -14.93 -15.18
C GLU A 251 8.71 -13.39 -15.14
N LEU A 252 8.81 -12.77 -13.96
CA LEU A 252 8.92 -11.32 -13.82
C LEU A 252 10.35 -10.81 -14.03
N LEU A 253 11.36 -11.65 -13.89
CA LEU A 253 12.76 -11.26 -14.05
C LEU A 253 13.16 -11.28 -15.54
N THR A 254 14.12 -10.43 -15.90
CA THR A 254 14.74 -10.37 -17.22
C THR A 254 15.98 -11.26 -17.33
#